data_AF-A0A839XHR2-F1
#
_entry.id   AF-A0A839XHR2-F1
#
_cell.length_a   1.000
_cell.length_b   1.000
_cell.length_c   1.000
_cell.angle_alpha   90.00
_cell.angle_beta   90.00
_cell.angle_gamma   90.00
#
_symmetry.space_group_name_H-M   'P 1'
#
loop_
_entity.id
_entity.type
_entity.pdbx_description
1 polymer ?
#
loop_
_entity_poly.entity_id
_entity_poly.type
_entity_poly.pdbx_seq_one_letter_code
_entity_poly.pdbx_strand_id
1 'polypeptide(L)'
;MFVVVAELLAVAGVVLAAASADTPTVTDWFRLALLFAGATVHIQLTRRQEERRRSRMRSVLIDLNAVWVFPAVLVLPVTLTVALIVAVRAQRWLIARRPAHNFVFSTVAHCFAATLAATLHGALGPADWDALTPAASLREFALILLAAAVYEGVQLVYVGGAIALSGPAPTPRAVLGSPADNLLEAIATGLGAVTAVLLVTLPPAVLIMTAVAVVFNRLAEIEQLQADAASDPKTGLRNMRGWSDAAGRALSRIRRADGTLAVLMIDLDHFKEINDTYGHPAGDDVLARVADVLREATRPADIVGRFGGEEFLLLLPDTDADAARHAAERIRATIADLHIDTTDKRGSHVTIAGPTASVGIAVYPDHATTLTGLTQAADAAVYTAKETGRDAVYLAEPADG
;
A
#
# COMPACT_ATOMS: atom_id res chain seq x y z
N MET A 1 -5.84 -17.53 22.45
CA MET A 1 -4.92 -18.11 23.45
C MET A 1 -3.46 -17.84 23.08
N PHE A 2 -3.00 -18.13 21.86
CA PHE A 2 -1.63 -17.86 21.39
C PHE A 2 -1.18 -16.39 21.57
N VAL A 3 -1.99 -15.42 21.11
CA VAL A 3 -1.66 -13.98 21.19
C VAL A 3 -1.42 -13.52 22.63
N VAL A 4 -2.26 -13.95 23.57
CA VAL A 4 -2.15 -13.57 24.99
C VAL A 4 -0.88 -14.15 25.62
N VAL A 5 -0.53 -15.40 25.29
CA VAL A 5 0.71 -16.02 25.79
C VAL A 5 1.94 -15.31 25.22
N ALA A 6 1.93 -14.96 23.93
CA ALA A 6 3.01 -14.21 23.30
C ALA A 6 3.18 -12.81 23.94
N GLU A 7 2.09 -12.11 24.24
CA GLU A 7 2.11 -10.81 24.93
C GLU A 7 2.67 -10.92 26.35
N LEU A 8 2.27 -11.94 27.11
CA LEU A 8 2.79 -12.15 28.46
C LEU A 8 4.31 -12.43 28.45
N LEU A 9 4.78 -13.25 27.52
CA LEU A 9 6.21 -13.53 27.35
C LEU A 9 6.99 -12.29 26.91
N ALA A 10 6.43 -11.51 25.98
CA ALA A 10 7.03 -10.26 25.52
C ALA A 10 7.16 -9.25 26.67
N VAL A 11 6.10 -9.05 27.44
CA VAL A 11 6.10 -8.17 28.62
C VAL A 11 7.09 -8.67 29.67
N ALA A 12 7.12 -9.97 29.96
CA ALA A 12 8.08 -10.55 30.90
C ALA A 12 9.53 -10.29 30.46
N GLY A 13 9.84 -10.48 29.17
CA GLY A 13 11.15 -10.17 28.61
C GLY A 13 11.55 -8.71 28.75
N VAL A 14 10.62 -7.78 28.48
CA VAL A 14 10.82 -6.34 28.67
C VAL A 14 11.10 -6.00 30.13
N VAL A 15 10.32 -6.56 31.06
CA VAL A 15 10.47 -6.31 32.51
C VAL A 15 11.82 -6.84 33.02
N LEU A 16 12.22 -8.05 32.60
CA LEU A 16 13.50 -8.64 32.99
C LEU A 16 14.67 -7.79 32.49
N ALA A 17 14.66 -7.39 31.22
CA ALA A 17 15.70 -6.55 30.65
C ALA A 17 15.77 -5.16 31.31
N ALA A 18 14.61 -4.57 31.64
CA ALA A 18 14.52 -3.31 32.37
C ALA A 18 15.07 -3.44 33.81
N ALA A 19 14.84 -4.57 34.48
CA ALA A 19 15.34 -4.83 35.82
C ALA A 19 16.87 -5.03 35.87
N SER A 20 17.47 -5.49 34.77
CA SER A 20 18.92 -5.63 34.63
C SER A 20 19.62 -4.40 34.03
N ALA A 21 18.87 -3.35 33.67
CA ALA A 21 19.43 -2.19 33.00
C ALA A 21 20.16 -1.26 33.99
N ASP A 22 21.22 -0.62 33.51
CA ASP A 22 21.94 0.39 34.27
C ASP A 22 21.04 1.57 34.65
N THR A 23 21.36 2.21 35.77
CA THR A 23 20.66 3.41 36.22
C THR A 23 20.89 4.56 35.24
N PRO A 24 19.84 5.21 34.71
CA PRO A 24 20.01 6.26 33.72
C PRO A 24 20.81 7.45 34.24
N THR A 25 21.76 7.91 33.43
CA THR A 25 22.59 9.09 33.71
C THR A 25 21.88 10.39 33.31
N VAL A 26 22.43 11.54 33.72
CA VAL A 26 21.94 12.87 33.28
C VAL A 26 21.96 13.00 31.76
N THR A 27 23.00 12.44 31.12
CA THR A 27 23.13 12.41 29.65
C THR A 27 22.00 11.62 29.02
N ASP A 28 21.62 10.48 29.60
CA ASP A 28 20.52 9.65 29.07
C ASP A 28 19.17 10.37 29.17
N TRP A 29 18.91 11.07 30.27
CA TRP A 29 17.71 11.90 30.41
C TRP A 29 17.69 13.06 29.42
N PHE A 30 18.83 13.70 29.16
CA PHE A 30 18.94 14.75 28.15
C PHE A 30 18.66 14.20 26.74
N ARG A 31 19.24 13.04 26.40
CA ARG A 31 19.03 12.37 25.12
C ARG A 31 17.57 11.95 24.94
N LEU A 32 16.95 11.39 25.97
CA LEU A 32 15.52 11.07 26.01
C LEU A 32 14.66 12.31 25.73
N ALA A 33 14.93 13.43 26.41
CA ALA A 33 14.18 14.66 26.25
C ALA A 33 14.23 15.17 24.81
N LEU A 34 15.40 15.07 24.16
CA LEU A 34 15.58 15.53 22.79
C LEU A 34 14.85 14.65 21.78
N LEU A 35 14.94 13.32 21.91
CA LEU A 35 14.19 12.37 21.09
C LEU A 35 12.68 12.55 21.28
N PHE A 36 12.22 12.71 22.52
CA PHE A 36 10.81 12.91 22.83
C PHE A 36 10.28 14.23 22.27
N ALA A 37 11.05 15.32 22.39
CA ALA A 37 10.69 16.61 21.82
C ALA A 37 10.61 16.55 20.30
N GLY A 38 11.61 15.97 19.63
CA GLY A 38 11.63 15.78 18.18
C GLY A 38 10.46 14.93 17.68
N ALA A 39 10.20 13.80 18.34
CA ALA A 39 9.05 12.94 18.05
C ALA A 39 7.72 13.68 18.23
N THR A 40 7.57 14.43 19.33
CA THR A 40 6.36 15.21 19.60
C THR A 40 6.13 16.26 18.51
N VAL A 41 7.14 17.04 18.16
CA VAL A 41 7.03 18.06 17.09
C VAL A 41 6.71 17.38 15.75
N HIS A 42 7.39 16.29 15.42
CA HIS A 42 7.11 15.51 14.21
C HIS A 42 5.64 15.07 14.16
N ILE A 43 5.12 14.46 15.23
CA ILE A 43 3.73 14.00 15.33
C ILE A 43 2.73 15.17 15.20
N GLN A 44 3.01 16.32 15.84
CA GLN A 44 2.11 17.47 15.73
C GLN A 44 2.08 18.06 14.31
N LEU A 45 3.24 18.12 13.64
CA LEU A 45 3.34 18.61 12.27
C LEU A 45 2.70 17.67 11.24
N THR A 46 2.68 16.37 11.51
CA THR A 46 2.05 15.34 10.65
C THR A 46 0.64 14.94 11.12
N ARG A 47 0.12 15.60 12.17
CA ARG A 47 -1.19 15.28 12.79
C ARG A 47 -2.32 15.16 11.78
N ARG A 48 -2.46 16.10 10.84
CA ARG A 48 -3.52 16.07 9.82
C ARG A 48 -3.44 14.83 8.92
N GLN A 49 -2.23 14.35 8.62
CA GLN A 49 -2.01 13.14 7.84
C GLN A 49 -2.44 11.90 8.66
N GLU A 50 -2.03 11.86 9.93
CA GLU A 50 -2.41 10.80 10.87
C GLU A 50 -3.94 10.73 11.07
N GLU A 51 -4.62 11.88 11.16
CA GLU A 51 -6.07 11.97 11.28
C GLU A 51 -6.80 11.49 10.01
N ARG A 52 -6.26 11.77 8.81
CA ARG A 52 -6.81 11.27 7.54
C ARG A 52 -6.66 9.77 7.38
N ARG A 53 -5.59 9.19 7.93
CA ARG A 53 -5.36 7.74 7.93
C ARG A 53 -6.37 6.97 8.78
N ARG A 54 -7.17 7.63 9.64
CA ARG A 54 -8.23 7.01 10.46
C ARG A 54 -9.24 6.19 9.66
N SER A 55 -9.62 6.65 8.47
CA SER A 55 -10.66 6.03 7.62
C SER A 55 -10.13 4.95 6.67
N ARG A 56 -8.81 4.86 6.47
CA ARG A 56 -8.20 3.80 5.67
C ARG A 56 -8.09 2.53 6.54
N MET A 57 -8.95 1.55 6.27
CA MET A 57 -9.02 0.29 7.03
C MET A 57 -8.13 -0.83 6.44
N ARG A 58 -7.49 -0.65 5.28
CA ARG A 58 -6.94 -1.78 4.50
C ARG A 58 -5.43 -1.80 4.24
N SER A 59 -4.64 -0.77 4.55
CA SER A 59 -3.18 -0.82 4.32
C SER A 59 -2.42 -1.14 5.61
N VAL A 60 -1.37 -1.97 5.46
CA VAL A 60 -0.35 -2.21 6.49
C VAL A 60 0.20 -0.85 6.92
N LEU A 61 0.17 -0.60 8.23
CA LEU A 61 0.42 0.74 8.77
C LEU A 61 1.93 0.95 8.86
N ILE A 62 2.49 1.69 7.91
CA ILE A 62 3.90 2.09 7.95
C ILE A 62 4.09 3.07 9.11
N ASP A 63 4.81 2.65 10.14
CA ASP A 63 5.11 3.45 11.32
C ASP A 63 6.46 4.18 11.16
N LEU A 64 6.45 5.35 10.53
CA LEU A 64 7.64 6.18 10.29
C LEU A 64 8.27 6.79 11.56
N ASN A 65 7.91 6.30 12.75
CA ASN A 65 8.51 6.71 14.02
C ASN A 65 9.81 6.00 14.35
N ALA A 66 10.24 5.01 13.56
CA ALA A 66 11.54 4.39 13.74
C ALA A 66 12.67 5.44 13.76
N VAL A 67 12.51 6.59 13.08
CA VAL A 67 13.42 7.76 13.16
C VAL A 67 13.68 8.22 14.60
N TRP A 68 12.71 8.09 15.49
CA TRP A 68 12.78 8.54 16.89
C TRP A 68 12.93 7.40 17.91
N VAL A 69 12.38 6.23 17.59
CA VAL A 69 12.41 5.06 18.49
C VAL A 69 13.71 4.28 18.34
N PHE A 70 14.15 4.03 17.11
CA PHE A 70 15.37 3.27 16.86
C PHE A 70 16.64 3.92 17.43
N PRO A 71 16.85 5.26 17.41
CA PRO A 71 18.02 5.83 18.07
C PRO A 71 18.07 5.53 19.57
N ALA A 72 16.91 5.48 20.26
CA ALA A 72 16.86 5.10 21.66
C ALA A 72 17.34 3.66 21.90
N VAL A 73 17.06 2.74 20.98
CA VAL A 73 17.57 1.36 21.04
C VAL A 73 19.10 1.32 21.09
N LEU A 74 19.78 2.25 20.42
CA LEU A 74 21.23 2.28 20.30
C LEU A 74 21.93 3.05 21.44
N VAL A 75 21.28 4.06 22.02
CA VAL A 75 21.97 5.05 22.88
C VAL A 75 21.33 5.28 24.25
N LEU A 76 20.15 4.72 24.51
CA LEU A 76 19.47 4.84 25.80
C LEU A 76 19.40 3.49 26.53
N PRO A 77 19.42 3.50 27.88
CA PRO A 77 19.08 2.31 28.66
C PRO A 77 17.69 1.79 28.31
N VAL A 78 17.50 0.47 28.38
CA VAL A 78 16.24 -0.22 28.02
C VAL A 78 15.02 0.42 28.70
N THR A 79 15.15 0.84 29.96
CA THR A 79 14.09 1.51 30.73
C THR A 79 13.59 2.79 30.06
N LEU A 80 14.51 3.65 29.61
CA LEU A 80 14.18 4.90 28.92
C LEU A 80 13.70 4.67 27.49
N THR A 81 14.25 3.67 26.79
CA THR A 81 13.80 3.26 25.46
C THR A 81 12.33 2.84 25.48
N VAL A 82 11.94 1.98 26.42
CA VAL A 82 10.55 1.55 26.60
C VAL A 82 9.66 2.74 26.97
N ALA A 83 10.10 3.61 27.87
CA ALA A 83 9.35 4.81 28.25
C ALA A 83 9.09 5.73 27.04
N LEU A 84 10.10 5.95 26.19
CA LEU A 84 9.97 6.73 24.96
C LEU A 84 8.93 6.13 24.01
N ILE A 85 9.02 4.81 23.77
CA ILE A 85 8.08 4.10 22.88
C ILE A 85 6.65 4.26 23.37
N VAL A 86 6.40 4.01 24.66
CA VAL A 86 5.07 4.13 25.26
C VAL A 86 4.55 5.57 25.13
N ALA A 87 5.38 6.57 25.41
CA ALA A 87 4.98 7.97 25.32
C ALA A 87 4.66 8.41 23.88
N VAL A 88 5.52 8.08 22.91
CA VAL A 88 5.32 8.37 21.48
C VAL A 88 4.06 7.69 20.95
N ARG A 89 3.87 6.41 21.28
CA ARG A 89 2.69 5.65 20.87
C ARG A 89 1.41 6.17 21.52
N ALA A 90 1.44 6.55 22.79
CA ALA A 90 0.29 7.14 23.49
C ALA A 90 -0.16 8.46 22.83
N GLN A 91 0.79 9.36 22.50
CA GLN A 91 0.46 10.60 21.77
C GLN A 91 -0.26 10.31 20.44
N ARG A 92 0.24 9.33 19.68
CA ARG A 92 -0.39 8.94 18.41
C ARG A 92 -1.75 8.30 18.61
N TRP A 93 -1.93 7.48 19.63
CA TRP A 93 -3.24 6.87 19.89
C TRP A 93 -4.31 7.93 20.17
N LEU A 94 -3.96 9.00 20.90
CA LEU A 94 -4.87 10.14 21.13
C LEU A 94 -5.28 10.84 19.83
N ILE A 95 -4.39 10.83 18.82
CA ILE A 95 -4.65 11.39 17.49
C ILE A 95 -5.38 10.38 16.60
N ALA A 96 -4.97 9.12 16.51
CA ALA A 96 -5.53 8.15 15.58
C ALA A 96 -6.82 7.49 16.09
N ARG A 97 -7.05 7.43 17.41
CA ARG A 97 -8.22 6.83 18.08
C ARG A 97 -8.59 5.43 17.57
N ARG A 98 -7.57 4.61 17.27
CA ARG A 98 -7.74 3.22 16.83
C ARG A 98 -8.27 2.33 17.98
N PRO A 99 -8.85 1.14 17.69
CA PRO A 99 -9.28 0.21 18.71
C PRO A 99 -8.15 -0.09 19.70
N ALA A 100 -8.46 -0.02 21.00
CA ALA A 100 -7.47 -0.10 22.07
C ALA A 100 -6.64 -1.41 22.04
N HIS A 101 -7.26 -2.53 21.67
CA HIS A 101 -6.57 -3.83 21.62
C HIS A 101 -5.45 -3.85 20.55
N ASN A 102 -5.70 -3.32 19.34
CA ASN A 102 -4.68 -3.24 18.29
C ASN A 102 -3.52 -2.32 18.71
N PHE A 103 -3.85 -1.25 19.42
CA PHE A 103 -2.85 -0.32 19.96
C PHE A 103 -1.97 -0.99 21.03
N VAL A 104 -2.57 -1.69 21.99
CA VAL A 104 -1.83 -2.40 23.05
C VAL A 104 -0.93 -3.48 22.45
N PHE A 105 -1.49 -4.35 21.61
CA PHE A 105 -0.76 -5.42 20.95
C PHE A 105 0.47 -4.92 20.18
N SER A 106 0.27 -3.92 19.32
CA SER A 106 1.37 -3.34 18.54
C SER A 106 2.38 -2.61 19.41
N THR A 107 1.97 -1.96 20.50
CA THR A 107 2.89 -1.32 21.46
C THR A 107 3.77 -2.32 22.18
N VAL A 108 3.20 -3.46 22.60
CA VAL A 108 3.97 -4.56 23.21
C VAL A 108 4.99 -5.10 22.21
N ALA A 109 4.59 -5.32 20.95
CA ALA A 109 5.50 -5.77 19.89
C ALA A 109 6.69 -4.82 19.69
N HIS A 110 6.44 -3.50 19.65
CA HIS A 110 7.50 -2.49 19.52
C HIS A 110 8.45 -2.49 20.73
N CYS A 111 7.90 -2.53 21.95
CA CYS A 111 8.72 -2.55 23.17
C CYS A 111 9.59 -3.82 23.24
N PHE A 112 9.05 -4.96 22.86
CA PHE A 112 9.77 -6.23 22.84
C PHE A 112 10.89 -6.24 21.78
N ALA A 113 10.59 -5.81 20.55
CA ALA A 113 11.57 -5.68 19.49
C ALA A 113 12.72 -4.72 19.86
N ALA A 114 12.38 -3.55 20.40
CA ALA A 114 13.36 -2.57 20.87
C ALA A 114 14.23 -3.12 21.99
N THR A 115 13.63 -3.85 22.94
CA THR A 115 14.37 -4.45 24.05
C THR A 115 15.35 -5.52 23.56
N LEU A 116 14.93 -6.41 22.66
CA LEU A 116 15.82 -7.45 22.14
C LEU A 116 16.97 -6.85 21.32
N ALA A 117 16.69 -5.84 20.51
CA ALA A 117 17.71 -5.13 19.75
C ALA A 117 18.70 -4.36 20.65
N ALA A 118 18.21 -3.67 21.70
CA ALA A 118 19.03 -2.92 22.64
C ALA A 118 19.92 -3.84 23.49
N THR A 119 19.36 -4.95 23.99
CA THR A 119 20.13 -5.95 24.76
C THR A 119 21.19 -6.62 23.90
N LEU A 120 20.89 -6.94 22.63
CA LEU A 120 21.88 -7.48 21.69
C LEU A 120 23.00 -6.48 21.40
N HIS A 121 22.66 -5.23 21.07
CA HIS A 121 23.64 -4.18 20.77
C HIS A 121 24.53 -3.90 21.99
N GLY A 122 23.94 -3.79 23.18
CA GLY A 122 24.67 -3.61 24.45
C GLY A 122 25.57 -4.81 24.80
N ALA A 123 25.11 -6.05 24.60
CA ALA A 123 25.90 -7.25 24.89
C ALA A 123 27.11 -7.43 23.96
N LEU A 124 26.98 -7.01 22.70
CA LEU A 124 28.08 -7.00 21.74
C LEU A 124 29.00 -5.77 21.90
N GLY A 125 28.58 -4.85 22.77
CA GLY A 125 29.27 -3.64 23.21
C GLY A 125 29.38 -2.61 22.11
N PRO A 126 28.70 -1.45 22.18
CA PRO A 126 29.14 -0.32 21.39
C PRO A 126 30.55 0.05 21.83
N ALA A 127 31.44 0.28 20.87
CA ALA A 127 32.68 0.96 21.17
C ALA A 127 32.36 2.40 21.61
N ASP A 128 33.27 3.10 22.30
CA ASP A 128 33.06 4.52 22.58
C ASP A 128 32.97 5.28 21.26
N TRP A 129 31.78 5.83 20.94
CA TRP A 129 31.51 6.49 19.67
C TRP A 129 32.39 7.73 19.47
N ASP A 130 32.93 8.30 20.56
CA ASP A 130 33.84 9.45 20.53
C ASP A 130 35.29 9.05 20.17
N ALA A 131 35.63 7.76 20.17
CA ALA A 131 37.01 7.27 20.01
C ALA A 131 37.16 6.13 18.97
N LEU A 132 36.25 6.04 18.00
CA LEU A 132 36.27 4.97 17.00
C LEU A 132 37.46 5.07 16.03
N THR A 133 38.26 4.01 15.95
CA THR A 133 39.20 3.78 14.83
C THR A 133 38.44 3.34 13.57
N PRO A 134 39.00 3.45 12.35
CA PRO A 134 38.30 3.00 11.12
C PRO A 134 37.80 1.54 11.17
N ALA A 135 38.57 0.63 11.77
CA ALA A 135 38.17 -0.76 11.94
C ALA A 135 37.04 -0.90 12.98
N ALA A 136 37.08 -0.15 14.07
CA ALA A 136 36.01 -0.11 15.06
C ALA A 136 34.73 0.51 14.47
N SER A 137 34.84 1.51 13.60
CA SER A 137 33.70 2.10 12.89
C SER A 137 32.99 1.10 11.98
N LEU A 138 33.74 0.25 11.26
CA LEU A 138 33.15 -0.83 10.45
C LEU A 138 32.42 -1.87 11.31
N ARG A 139 33.01 -2.25 12.44
CA ARG A 139 32.36 -3.15 13.40
C ARG A 139 31.09 -2.53 13.97
N GLU A 140 31.14 -1.28 14.41
CA GLU A 140 30.00 -0.58 14.98
C GLU A 140 28.87 -0.43 13.95
N PHE A 141 29.21 -0.08 12.71
CA PHE A 141 28.24 -0.04 11.62
C PHE A 141 27.56 -1.40 11.40
N ALA A 142 28.31 -2.50 11.42
CA ALA A 142 27.74 -3.85 11.33
C ALA A 142 26.82 -4.19 12.53
N LEU A 143 27.16 -3.74 13.73
CA LEU A 143 26.33 -3.92 14.92
C LEU A 143 25.02 -3.11 14.84
N ILE A 144 25.08 -1.87 14.33
CA ILE A 144 23.89 -1.05 14.07
C ILE A 144 22.97 -1.74 13.06
N LEU A 145 23.52 -2.27 11.97
CA LEU A 145 22.75 -3.03 10.97
C LEU A 145 22.12 -4.29 11.57
N LEU A 146 22.85 -5.00 12.44
CA LEU A 146 22.33 -6.19 13.13
C LEU A 146 21.20 -5.82 14.09
N ALA A 147 21.35 -4.74 14.87
CA ALA A 147 20.31 -4.24 15.76
C ALA A 147 19.04 -3.83 14.99
N ALA A 148 19.20 -3.18 13.83
CA ALA A 148 18.10 -2.85 12.92
C ALA A 148 17.41 -4.11 12.41
N ALA A 149 18.17 -5.11 11.94
CA ALA A 149 17.62 -6.37 11.44
C ALA A 149 16.84 -7.13 12.52
N VAL A 150 17.31 -7.12 13.78
CA VAL A 150 16.60 -7.73 14.91
C VAL A 150 15.35 -6.94 15.26
N TYR A 151 15.43 -5.61 15.31
CA TYR A 151 14.29 -4.75 15.57
C TYR A 151 13.15 -4.99 14.57
N GLU A 152 13.44 -4.95 13.27
CA GLU A 152 12.45 -5.17 12.20
C GLU A 152 12.00 -6.64 12.14
N GLY A 153 12.93 -7.59 12.24
CA GLY A 153 12.64 -9.02 12.15
C GLY A 153 11.70 -9.50 13.25
N VAL A 154 11.88 -9.00 14.49
CA VAL A 154 10.97 -9.31 15.59
C VAL A 154 9.58 -8.74 15.33
N GLN A 155 9.47 -7.50 14.85
CA GLN A 155 8.17 -6.91 14.52
C GLN A 155 7.46 -7.69 13.42
N LEU A 156 8.18 -8.06 12.36
CA LEU A 156 7.67 -8.87 11.26
C LEU A 156 7.14 -10.22 11.75
N VAL A 157 7.91 -10.95 12.57
CA VAL A 157 7.48 -12.24 13.13
C VAL A 157 6.28 -12.08 14.06
N TYR A 158 6.30 -11.06 14.91
CA TYR A 158 5.27 -10.85 15.92
C TYR A 158 3.93 -10.41 15.31
N VAL A 159 3.95 -9.35 14.50
CA VAL A 159 2.76 -8.80 13.84
C VAL A 159 2.31 -9.71 12.69
N GLY A 160 3.25 -10.14 11.84
CA GLY A 160 2.96 -11.05 10.73
C GLY A 160 2.43 -12.41 11.21
N GLY A 161 2.99 -12.95 12.29
CA GLY A 161 2.49 -14.17 12.91
C GLY A 161 1.06 -14.03 13.43
N ALA A 162 0.72 -12.90 14.06
CA ALA A 162 -0.65 -12.64 14.50
C ALA A 162 -1.63 -12.53 13.32
N ILE A 163 -1.24 -11.87 12.23
CA ILE A 163 -2.06 -11.79 10.99
C ILE A 163 -2.24 -13.19 10.39
N ALA A 164 -1.17 -13.97 10.29
CA ALA A 164 -1.19 -15.32 9.73
C ALA A 164 -2.13 -16.26 10.51
N LEU A 165 -2.17 -16.14 11.84
CA LEU A 165 -2.97 -16.99 12.71
C LEU A 165 -4.42 -16.50 12.90
N SER A 166 -4.75 -15.27 12.50
CA SER A 166 -6.07 -14.68 12.71
C SER A 166 -6.99 -14.76 11.48
N GLY A 167 -6.45 -15.04 10.29
CA GLY A 167 -7.20 -15.09 9.02
C GLY A 167 -7.38 -16.52 8.47
N PRO A 168 -8.48 -16.80 7.73
CA PRO A 168 -8.74 -18.14 7.17
C PRO A 168 -7.82 -18.53 6.01
N ALA A 169 -7.16 -17.56 5.36
CA ALA A 169 -6.19 -17.78 4.27
C ALA A 169 -5.20 -16.61 4.18
N PRO A 170 -4.14 -16.57 5.01
CA PRO A 170 -3.19 -15.47 4.99
C PRO A 170 -2.36 -15.50 3.69
N THR A 171 -2.35 -14.38 2.95
CA THR A 171 -1.47 -14.25 1.79
C THR A 171 -0.09 -13.76 2.23
N PRO A 172 1.01 -14.15 1.55
CA PRO A 172 2.35 -13.65 1.88
C PRO A 172 2.44 -12.12 1.89
N ARG A 173 1.69 -11.46 1.00
CA ARG A 173 1.62 -9.99 0.92
C ARG A 173 0.88 -9.35 2.08
N ALA A 174 -0.10 -10.03 2.68
CA ALA A 174 -0.80 -9.56 3.88
C ALA A 174 0.04 -9.71 5.15
N VAL A 175 0.96 -10.68 5.18
CA VAL A 175 1.84 -10.96 6.33
C VAL A 175 3.13 -10.16 6.27
N LEU A 176 3.76 -10.10 5.10
CA LEU A 176 5.09 -9.50 4.89
C LEU A 176 5.05 -8.04 4.42
N GLY A 177 3.87 -7.48 4.16
CA GLY A 177 3.73 -6.16 3.54
C GLY A 177 4.15 -6.14 2.07
N SER A 178 4.07 -4.96 1.45
CA SER A 178 4.59 -4.76 0.10
C SER A 178 6.09 -4.39 0.15
N PRO A 179 6.85 -4.59 -0.95
CA PRO A 179 8.25 -4.16 -1.02
C PRO A 179 8.44 -2.65 -0.76
N ALA A 180 7.45 -1.84 -1.14
CA ALA A 180 7.47 -0.39 -0.89
C ALA A 180 7.30 -0.09 0.61
N ASP A 181 6.40 -0.80 1.30
CA ASP A 181 6.19 -0.63 2.74
C ASP A 181 7.47 -0.98 3.52
N ASN A 182 8.06 -2.13 3.21
CA ASN A 182 9.29 -2.60 3.84
C ASN A 182 10.49 -1.67 3.56
N LEU A 183 10.55 -1.08 2.36
CA LEU A 183 11.56 -0.08 2.03
C LEU A 183 11.40 1.20 2.86
N LEU A 184 10.16 1.66 3.05
CA LEU A 184 9.87 2.84 3.86
C LEU A 184 10.24 2.64 5.33
N GLU A 185 9.98 1.45 5.89
CA GLU A 185 10.43 1.08 7.24
C GLU A 185 11.95 1.04 7.34
N ALA A 186 12.62 0.38 6.39
CA ALA A 186 14.09 0.33 6.34
C ALA A 186 14.72 1.73 6.26
N ILE A 187 14.15 2.65 5.47
CA ILE A 187 14.59 4.05 5.41
C ILE A 187 14.38 4.75 6.75
N ALA A 188 13.21 4.57 7.39
CA ALA A 188 12.92 5.17 8.69
C ALA A 188 13.92 4.72 9.77
N THR A 189 14.24 3.43 9.79
CA THR A 189 15.22 2.83 10.71
C THR A 189 16.64 3.30 10.41
N GLY A 190 17.01 3.41 9.12
CA GLY A 190 18.28 4.02 8.70
C GLY A 190 18.42 5.48 9.13
N LEU A 191 17.37 6.29 8.98
CA LEU A 191 17.33 7.67 9.50
C LEU A 191 17.38 7.69 11.04
N GLY A 192 16.83 6.68 11.70
CA GLY A 192 16.98 6.48 13.14
C GLY A 192 18.43 6.24 13.56
N ALA A 193 19.19 5.43 12.81
CA ALA A 193 20.62 5.24 13.05
C ALA A 193 21.41 6.56 12.88
N VAL A 194 21.11 7.35 11.85
CA VAL A 194 21.70 8.70 11.68
C VAL A 194 21.33 9.60 12.86
N THR A 195 20.09 9.54 13.33
CA THR A 195 19.63 10.31 14.50
C THR A 195 20.42 9.92 15.75
N ALA A 196 20.76 8.64 15.94
CA ALA A 196 21.59 8.18 17.04
C ALA A 196 22.99 8.80 16.99
N VAL A 197 23.61 8.81 15.80
CA VAL A 197 24.95 9.39 15.59
C VAL A 197 24.94 10.88 15.90
N LEU A 198 23.94 11.63 15.41
CA LEU A 198 23.78 13.04 15.73
C LEU A 198 23.52 13.26 17.23
N LEU A 199 22.74 12.38 17.87
CA LEU A 199 22.41 12.51 19.28
C LEU A 199 23.65 12.34 20.18
N VAL A 200 24.63 11.55 19.76
CA VAL A 200 25.90 11.39 20.48
C VAL A 200 26.88 12.51 20.13
N THR A 201 27.07 12.81 18.84
CA THR A 201 28.17 13.68 18.37
C THR A 201 27.84 15.17 18.37
N LEU A 202 26.59 15.55 18.07
CA LEU A 202 26.14 16.94 18.02
C LEU A 202 24.64 17.00 18.39
N PRO A 203 24.29 16.83 19.68
CA PRO A 203 22.91 16.60 20.08
C PRO A 203 21.91 17.62 19.49
N PRO A 204 22.16 18.94 19.50
CA PRO A 204 21.21 19.91 18.93
C PRO A 204 20.85 19.67 17.45
N ALA A 205 21.72 19.02 16.67
CA ALA A 205 21.48 18.69 15.27
C ALA A 205 20.35 17.66 15.07
N VAL A 206 19.94 16.93 16.12
CA VAL A 206 18.76 16.04 16.08
C VAL A 206 17.48 16.80 15.69
N LEU A 207 17.40 18.11 15.93
CA LEU A 207 16.25 18.92 15.48
C LEU A 207 16.13 18.98 13.95
N ILE A 208 17.24 18.81 13.21
CA ILE A 208 17.22 18.70 11.75
C ILE A 208 16.46 17.43 11.33
N MET A 209 16.60 16.35 12.10
CA MET A 209 15.88 15.09 11.84
C MET A 209 14.36 15.25 11.95
N THR A 210 13.86 16.26 12.67
CA THR A 210 12.44 16.62 12.64
C THR A 210 11.99 17.07 11.26
N ALA A 211 12.76 17.96 10.60
CA ALA A 211 12.43 18.41 9.26
C ALA A 211 12.54 17.25 8.25
N VAL A 212 13.60 16.43 8.36
CA VAL A 212 13.79 15.24 7.51
C VAL A 212 12.63 14.25 7.68
N ALA A 213 12.24 13.95 8.91
CA ALA A 213 11.12 13.04 9.21
C ALA A 213 9.80 13.57 8.64
N VAL A 214 9.51 14.87 8.78
CA VAL A 214 8.30 15.50 8.21
C VAL A 214 8.29 15.42 6.68
N VAL A 215 9.40 15.73 6.03
CA VAL A 215 9.52 15.66 4.56
C VAL A 215 9.33 14.22 4.09
N PHE A 216 9.98 13.27 4.76
CA PHE A 216 9.86 11.86 4.45
C PHE A 216 8.41 11.37 4.60
N ASN A 217 7.72 11.75 5.69
CA ASN A 217 6.31 11.43 5.89
C ASN A 217 5.41 12.00 4.77
N ARG A 218 5.70 13.22 4.30
CA ARG A 218 4.98 13.83 3.16
C ARG A 218 5.24 13.11 1.85
N LEU A 219 6.48 12.73 1.57
CA LEU A 219 6.83 12.00 0.34
C LEU A 219 6.18 10.62 0.32
N ALA A 220 6.26 9.88 1.42
CA ALA A 220 5.60 8.59 1.57
C ALA A 220 4.07 8.71 1.44
N GLU A 221 3.46 9.78 1.96
CA GLU A 221 2.03 10.03 1.77
C GLU A 221 1.67 10.33 0.30
N ILE A 222 2.49 11.10 -0.42
CA ILE A 222 2.26 11.38 -1.84
C ILE A 222 2.27 10.08 -2.65
N GLU A 223 3.24 9.20 -2.41
CA GLU A 223 3.33 7.91 -3.12
C GLU A 223 2.11 7.02 -2.81
N GLN A 224 1.71 6.94 -1.53
CA GLN A 224 0.49 6.22 -1.15
C GLN A 224 -0.77 6.84 -1.75
N LEU A 225 -0.88 8.17 -1.77
CA LEU A 225 -1.98 8.88 -2.41
C LEU A 225 -2.01 8.63 -3.93
N GLN A 226 -0.85 8.56 -4.57
CA GLN A 226 -0.76 8.22 -5.99
C GLN A 226 -1.16 6.77 -6.26
N ALA A 227 -0.78 5.83 -5.38
CA ALA A 227 -1.18 4.43 -5.48
C ALA A 227 -2.68 4.23 -5.23
N ASP A 228 -3.23 4.87 -4.19
CA ASP A 228 -4.68 4.89 -3.92
C ASP A 228 -5.44 5.57 -5.08
N ALA A 229 -4.85 6.60 -5.67
CA ALA A 229 -5.35 7.27 -6.87
C ALA A 229 -5.04 6.52 -8.17
N ALA A 230 -4.62 5.25 -8.13
CA ALA A 230 -4.49 4.40 -9.32
C ALA A 230 -5.62 3.36 -9.45
N SER A 231 -6.53 3.30 -8.47
CA SER A 231 -7.69 2.41 -8.49
C SER A 231 -9.00 3.19 -8.51
N ASP A 232 -10.03 2.63 -9.11
CA ASP A 232 -11.39 3.15 -9.10
C ASP A 232 -12.12 2.67 -7.83
N PRO A 233 -12.68 3.57 -7.00
CA PRO A 233 -13.26 3.21 -5.71
C PRO A 233 -14.57 2.41 -5.81
N LYS A 234 -15.26 2.44 -6.95
CA LYS A 234 -16.54 1.73 -7.14
C LYS A 234 -16.33 0.29 -7.56
N THR A 235 -15.31 0.04 -8.40
CA THR A 235 -15.09 -1.25 -9.05
C THR A 235 -13.86 -2.00 -8.53
N GLY A 236 -12.95 -1.31 -7.85
CA GLY A 236 -11.65 -1.85 -7.43
C GLY A 236 -10.67 -2.11 -8.59
N LEU A 237 -11.06 -1.83 -9.84
CA LEU A 237 -10.18 -1.90 -11.00
C LEU A 237 -9.18 -0.75 -11.01
N ARG A 238 -8.22 -0.78 -11.92
CA ARG A 238 -7.37 0.38 -12.19
C ARG A 238 -8.24 1.54 -12.68
N ASN A 239 -8.01 2.75 -12.21
CA ASN A 239 -8.58 3.92 -12.88
C ASN A 239 -7.75 4.28 -14.11
N MET A 240 -8.19 5.28 -14.88
CA MET A 240 -7.53 5.66 -16.13
C MET A 240 -6.02 5.93 -15.99
N ARG A 241 -5.58 6.57 -14.89
CA ARG A 241 -4.16 6.80 -14.61
C ARG A 241 -3.43 5.48 -14.38
N GLY A 242 -3.95 4.65 -13.47
CA GLY A 242 -3.37 3.36 -13.14
C GLY A 242 -3.34 2.37 -14.29
N TRP A 243 -4.32 2.45 -15.20
CA TRP A 243 -4.39 1.66 -16.42
C TRP A 243 -3.36 2.13 -17.45
N SER A 244 -3.30 3.44 -17.75
CA SER A 244 -2.37 4.02 -18.72
C SER A 244 -0.90 3.75 -18.39
N ASP A 245 -0.53 3.88 -17.11
CA ASP A 245 0.83 3.59 -16.65
C ASP A 245 1.20 2.10 -16.86
N ALA A 246 0.28 1.19 -16.57
CA ALA A 246 0.50 -0.24 -16.76
C ALA A 246 0.52 -0.61 -18.25
N ALA A 247 -0.42 -0.08 -19.03
CA ALA A 247 -0.55 -0.32 -20.46
C ALA A 247 0.65 0.21 -21.25
N GLY A 248 1.17 1.40 -20.91
CA GLY A 248 2.36 1.96 -21.54
C GLY A 248 3.62 1.11 -21.31
N ARG A 249 3.75 0.49 -20.13
CA ARG A 249 4.83 -0.47 -19.84
C ARG A 249 4.67 -1.76 -20.65
N ALA A 250 3.45 -2.28 -20.77
CA ALA A 250 3.16 -3.47 -21.56
C ALA A 250 3.44 -3.26 -23.05
N LEU A 251 2.93 -2.16 -23.63
CA LEU A 251 3.21 -1.78 -25.03
C LEU A 251 4.71 -1.65 -25.29
N SER A 252 5.44 -0.99 -24.38
CA SER A 252 6.90 -0.87 -24.51
C SER A 252 7.63 -2.22 -24.47
N ARG A 253 7.10 -3.21 -23.75
CA ARG A 253 7.66 -4.57 -23.70
C ARG A 253 7.37 -5.31 -25.00
N ILE A 254 6.12 -5.33 -25.43
CA ILE A 254 5.66 -5.99 -26.67
C ILE A 254 6.39 -5.42 -27.89
N ARG A 255 6.54 -4.10 -27.97
CA ARG A 255 7.29 -3.43 -29.05
C ARG A 255 8.76 -3.85 -29.14
N ARG A 256 9.41 -4.20 -28.01
CA ARG A 256 10.81 -4.69 -28.03
C ARG A 256 10.93 -6.16 -28.43
N ALA A 257 9.83 -6.90 -28.34
CA ALA A 257 9.76 -8.32 -28.65
C ALA A 257 9.14 -8.56 -30.04
N ASP A 258 8.89 -7.51 -30.82
CA ASP A 258 8.16 -7.54 -32.09
C ASP A 258 6.84 -8.34 -32.01
N GLY A 259 6.14 -8.20 -30.89
CA GLY A 259 4.88 -8.89 -30.62
C GLY A 259 3.64 -8.04 -30.95
N THR A 260 2.46 -8.63 -30.68
CA THR A 260 1.16 -7.99 -30.84
C THR A 260 0.46 -7.79 -29.50
N LEU A 261 -0.46 -6.83 -29.43
CA LEU A 261 -1.39 -6.68 -28.30
C LEU A 261 -2.71 -6.11 -28.78
N ALA A 262 -3.78 -6.37 -28.02
CA ALA A 262 -5.10 -5.82 -28.28
C ALA A 262 -5.54 -4.89 -27.15
N VAL A 263 -6.27 -3.83 -27.51
CA VAL A 263 -6.99 -2.95 -26.61
C VAL A 263 -8.47 -3.13 -26.88
N LEU A 264 -9.25 -3.40 -25.82
CA LEU A 264 -10.70 -3.47 -25.87
C LEU A 264 -11.26 -2.27 -25.08
N MET A 265 -12.14 -1.50 -25.70
CA MET A 265 -13.01 -0.53 -25.03
C MET A 265 -14.39 -1.16 -24.89
N ILE A 266 -14.96 -1.10 -23.68
CA ILE A 266 -16.27 -1.67 -23.36
C ILE A 266 -17.11 -0.56 -22.76
N ASP A 267 -18.32 -0.38 -23.26
CA ASP A 267 -19.27 0.62 -22.76
C ASP A 267 -20.61 -0.06 -22.49
N LEU A 268 -21.15 0.11 -21.27
CA LEU A 268 -22.44 -0.48 -20.91
C LEU A 268 -23.59 0.25 -21.57
N ASP A 269 -24.40 -0.50 -22.30
CA ASP A 269 -25.54 0.05 -23.01
C ASP A 269 -26.64 0.47 -22.03
N HIS A 270 -27.27 1.61 -22.30
CA HIS A 270 -28.40 2.12 -21.52
C HIS A 270 -28.12 2.27 -20.00
N PHE A 271 -26.87 2.39 -19.57
CA PHE A 271 -26.50 2.49 -18.14
C PHE A 271 -27.15 3.70 -17.44
N LYS A 272 -27.35 4.80 -18.16
CA LYS A 272 -28.12 5.94 -17.66
C LYS A 272 -29.56 5.56 -17.30
N GLU A 273 -30.23 4.73 -18.09
CA GLU A 273 -31.60 4.28 -17.82
C GLU A 273 -31.67 3.40 -16.56
N ILE A 274 -30.63 2.59 -16.31
CA ILE A 274 -30.48 1.84 -15.07
C ILE A 274 -30.42 2.79 -13.87
N ASN A 275 -29.58 3.83 -13.94
CA ASN A 275 -29.48 4.82 -12.87
C ASN A 275 -30.79 5.60 -12.66
N ASP A 276 -31.45 6.02 -13.74
CA ASP A 276 -32.69 6.81 -13.66
C ASP A 276 -33.85 5.96 -13.09
N THR A 277 -33.88 4.68 -13.43
CA THR A 277 -34.90 3.72 -12.98
C THR A 277 -34.68 3.31 -11.54
N TYR A 278 -33.50 2.75 -11.22
CA TYR A 278 -33.22 2.07 -9.95
C TYR A 278 -32.41 2.91 -8.95
N GLY A 279 -31.76 3.98 -9.41
CA GLY A 279 -30.93 4.87 -8.60
C GLY A 279 -29.44 4.57 -8.70
N HIS A 280 -28.61 5.57 -8.34
CA HIS A 280 -27.15 5.46 -8.40
C HIS A 280 -26.53 4.30 -7.61
N PRO A 281 -27.02 3.92 -6.41
CA PRO A 281 -26.48 2.74 -5.71
C PRO A 281 -26.62 1.46 -6.53
N ALA A 282 -27.76 1.25 -7.19
CA ALA A 282 -27.97 0.10 -8.06
C ALA A 282 -27.06 0.14 -9.30
N GLY A 283 -26.84 1.32 -9.87
CA GLY A 283 -25.84 1.50 -10.94
C GLY A 283 -24.42 1.16 -10.47
N ASP A 284 -24.06 1.52 -9.23
CA ASP A 284 -22.75 1.19 -8.66
C ASP A 284 -22.58 -0.33 -8.45
N ASP A 285 -23.64 -1.04 -8.04
CA ASP A 285 -23.64 -2.51 -7.95
C ASP A 285 -23.47 -3.18 -9.33
N VAL A 286 -24.10 -2.62 -10.37
CA VAL A 286 -23.91 -3.07 -11.76
C VAL A 286 -22.45 -2.90 -12.20
N LEU A 287 -21.86 -1.73 -11.97
CA LEU A 287 -20.44 -1.48 -12.28
C LEU A 287 -19.51 -2.44 -11.53
N ALA A 288 -19.80 -2.72 -10.26
CA ALA A 288 -19.02 -3.64 -9.45
C ALA A 288 -19.09 -5.07 -10.01
N ARG A 289 -20.29 -5.53 -10.42
CA ARG A 289 -20.45 -6.89 -10.97
C ARG A 289 -19.83 -7.05 -12.35
N VAL A 290 -19.95 -6.03 -13.21
CA VAL A 290 -19.24 -6.01 -14.49
C VAL A 290 -17.73 -6.06 -14.27
N ALA A 291 -17.21 -5.31 -13.30
CA ALA A 291 -15.79 -5.36 -12.96
C ALA A 291 -15.32 -6.75 -12.48
N ASP A 292 -16.17 -7.49 -11.76
CA ASP A 292 -15.88 -8.89 -11.40
C ASP A 292 -15.79 -9.78 -12.63
N VAL A 293 -16.75 -9.66 -13.56
CA VAL A 293 -16.76 -10.41 -14.83
C VAL A 293 -15.47 -10.15 -15.61
N LEU A 294 -15.05 -8.88 -15.73
CA LEU A 294 -13.81 -8.55 -16.42
C LEU A 294 -12.58 -9.15 -15.72
N ARG A 295 -12.55 -9.18 -14.39
CA ARG A 295 -11.45 -9.82 -13.63
C ARG A 295 -11.42 -11.33 -13.81
N GLU A 296 -12.57 -11.99 -13.87
CA GLU A 296 -12.69 -13.43 -14.06
C GLU A 296 -12.42 -13.86 -15.51
N ALA A 297 -12.76 -13.01 -16.48
CA ALA A 297 -12.60 -13.29 -17.91
C ALA A 297 -11.17 -13.04 -18.44
N THR A 298 -10.29 -12.46 -17.63
CA THR A 298 -8.94 -12.03 -18.00
C THR A 298 -7.83 -12.82 -17.28
N ARG A 299 -6.65 -12.84 -17.90
CA ARG A 299 -5.44 -13.51 -17.39
C ARG A 299 -4.65 -12.57 -16.48
N PRO A 300 -3.75 -13.08 -15.61
CA PRO A 300 -2.90 -12.24 -14.76
C PRO A 300 -2.01 -11.23 -15.51
N ALA A 301 -1.71 -11.48 -16.79
CA ALA A 301 -0.92 -10.59 -17.64
C ALA A 301 -1.75 -9.44 -18.24
N ASP A 302 -3.07 -9.60 -18.28
CA ASP A 302 -3.99 -8.62 -18.87
C ASP A 302 -4.17 -7.44 -17.93
N ILE A 303 -4.47 -6.27 -18.49
CA ILE A 303 -4.59 -5.02 -17.73
C ILE A 303 -6.02 -4.52 -17.88
N VAL A 304 -6.77 -4.56 -16.78
CA VAL A 304 -8.17 -4.12 -16.74
C VAL A 304 -8.28 -2.81 -15.95
N GLY A 305 -9.05 -1.86 -16.49
CA GLY A 305 -9.33 -0.58 -15.85
C GLY A 305 -10.70 -0.04 -16.19
N ARG A 306 -11.16 0.94 -15.40
CA ARG A 306 -12.35 1.75 -15.67
C ARG A 306 -11.89 3.11 -16.20
N PHE A 307 -12.33 3.45 -17.40
CA PHE A 307 -11.97 4.69 -18.09
C PHE A 307 -12.70 5.89 -17.46
N GLY A 308 -14.01 5.75 -17.25
CA GLY A 308 -14.89 6.73 -16.61
C GLY A 308 -16.35 6.32 -16.80
N GLY A 309 -17.27 6.82 -15.96
CA GLY A 309 -18.71 6.52 -16.15
C GLY A 309 -19.01 5.01 -16.25
N GLU A 310 -19.58 4.59 -17.37
CA GLU A 310 -19.87 3.19 -17.71
C GLU A 310 -18.81 2.48 -18.58
N GLU A 311 -17.66 3.12 -18.79
CA GLU A 311 -16.64 2.67 -19.74
C GLU A 311 -15.48 1.93 -19.06
N PHE A 312 -15.08 0.81 -19.65
CA PHE A 312 -13.99 -0.04 -19.21
C PHE A 312 -12.96 -0.26 -20.34
N LEU A 313 -11.70 -0.42 -19.94
CA LEU A 313 -10.58 -0.66 -20.85
C LEU A 313 -9.82 -1.91 -20.46
N LEU A 314 -9.54 -2.75 -21.45
CA LEU A 314 -8.65 -3.90 -21.31
C LEU A 314 -7.48 -3.77 -22.27
N LEU A 315 -6.30 -4.16 -21.81
CA LEU A 315 -5.14 -4.42 -22.68
C LEU A 315 -4.74 -5.89 -22.52
N LEU A 316 -4.70 -6.60 -23.64
CA LEU A 316 -4.39 -8.03 -23.75
C LEU A 316 -3.04 -8.19 -24.46
N PRO A 317 -1.94 -8.43 -23.73
CA PRO A 317 -0.64 -8.70 -24.35
C PRO A 317 -0.68 -10.00 -25.16
N ASP A 318 0.20 -10.13 -26.16
CA ASP A 318 0.37 -11.35 -26.96
C ASP A 318 -0.95 -11.85 -27.56
N THR A 319 -1.78 -10.92 -28.04
CA THR A 319 -3.14 -11.17 -28.52
C THR A 319 -3.34 -10.50 -29.87
N ASP A 320 -3.70 -11.30 -30.87
CA ASP A 320 -4.06 -10.85 -32.23
C ASP A 320 -5.56 -10.49 -32.34
N ALA A 321 -5.98 -10.04 -33.51
CA ALA A 321 -7.35 -9.60 -33.75
C ALA A 321 -8.40 -10.71 -33.55
N ASP A 322 -8.09 -11.95 -33.95
CA ASP A 322 -9.04 -13.06 -33.81
C ASP A 322 -9.19 -13.47 -32.34
N ALA A 323 -8.09 -13.60 -31.60
CA ALA A 323 -8.11 -13.90 -30.19
C ALA A 323 -8.79 -12.78 -29.38
N ALA A 324 -8.55 -11.51 -29.74
CA ALA A 324 -9.21 -10.36 -29.15
C ALA A 324 -10.73 -10.40 -29.37
N ARG A 325 -11.19 -10.76 -30.58
CA ARG A 325 -12.62 -10.89 -30.90
C ARG A 325 -13.29 -11.96 -30.07
N HIS A 326 -12.66 -13.15 -29.94
CA HIS A 326 -13.18 -14.21 -29.09
C HIS A 326 -13.25 -13.82 -27.61
N ALA A 327 -12.26 -13.07 -27.11
CA ALA A 327 -12.27 -12.56 -25.74
C ALA A 327 -13.38 -11.53 -25.53
N ALA A 328 -13.52 -10.58 -26.46
CA ALA A 328 -14.58 -9.56 -26.43
C ALA A 328 -15.98 -10.18 -26.46
N GLU A 329 -16.23 -11.14 -27.35
CA GLU A 329 -17.54 -11.81 -27.44
C GLU A 329 -17.87 -12.60 -26.18
N ARG A 330 -16.88 -13.30 -25.61
CA ARG A 330 -17.08 -13.99 -24.33
C ARG A 330 -17.45 -13.01 -23.22
N ILE A 331 -16.74 -11.88 -23.13
CA ILE A 331 -17.02 -10.84 -22.12
C ILE A 331 -18.42 -10.28 -22.32
N ARG A 332 -18.77 -9.87 -23.55
CA ARG A 332 -20.09 -9.33 -23.89
C ARG A 332 -21.22 -10.30 -23.52
N ALA A 333 -21.11 -11.56 -23.92
CA ALA A 333 -22.10 -12.58 -23.59
C ALA A 333 -22.21 -12.81 -22.07
N THR A 334 -21.08 -12.83 -21.35
CA THR A 334 -21.10 -13.00 -19.88
C THR A 334 -21.75 -11.82 -19.17
N ILE A 335 -21.57 -10.59 -19.68
CA ILE A 335 -22.25 -9.40 -19.17
C ILE A 335 -23.78 -9.51 -19.41
N ALA A 336 -24.18 -9.93 -20.61
CA ALA A 336 -25.59 -10.13 -20.98
C ALA A 336 -26.31 -11.22 -20.16
N ASP A 337 -25.57 -12.16 -19.55
CA ASP A 337 -26.13 -13.20 -18.68
C ASP A 337 -26.23 -12.78 -17.20
N LEU A 338 -25.78 -11.57 -16.84
CA LEU A 338 -25.76 -11.13 -15.45
C LEU A 338 -27.17 -10.94 -14.87
N HIS A 339 -27.31 -11.39 -13.63
CA HIS A 339 -28.44 -11.11 -12.74
C HIS A 339 -27.88 -10.48 -11.48
N ILE A 340 -28.26 -9.23 -11.21
CA ILE A 340 -27.66 -8.39 -10.17
C ILE A 340 -28.74 -8.04 -9.16
N ASP A 341 -28.68 -8.70 -8.01
CA ASP A 341 -29.55 -8.43 -6.88
C ASP A 341 -29.09 -7.16 -6.15
N THR A 342 -29.97 -6.16 -6.09
CA THR A 342 -29.67 -4.84 -5.52
C THR A 342 -30.91 -4.26 -4.82
N THR A 343 -30.83 -3.00 -4.40
CA THR A 343 -31.90 -2.24 -3.77
C THR A 343 -32.20 -0.99 -4.60
N ASP A 344 -33.46 -0.75 -4.91
CA ASP A 344 -33.89 0.43 -5.65
C ASP A 344 -33.83 1.71 -4.80
N LYS A 345 -34.07 2.86 -5.43
CA LYS A 345 -34.15 4.18 -4.78
C LYS A 345 -35.18 4.30 -3.65
N ARG A 346 -36.08 3.33 -3.49
CA ARG A 346 -37.10 3.27 -2.44
C ARG A 346 -36.75 2.26 -1.34
N GLY A 347 -35.60 1.61 -1.41
CA GLY A 347 -35.20 0.60 -0.43
C GLY A 347 -35.78 -0.79 -0.69
N SER A 348 -36.40 -1.02 -1.85
CA SER A 348 -37.00 -2.32 -2.21
C SER A 348 -35.99 -3.20 -2.93
N HIS A 349 -35.99 -4.49 -2.62
CA HIS A 349 -35.15 -5.46 -3.32
C HIS A 349 -35.56 -5.58 -4.79
N VAL A 350 -34.59 -5.55 -5.69
CA VAL A 350 -34.79 -5.65 -7.14
C VAL A 350 -33.63 -6.41 -7.77
N THR A 351 -33.92 -7.17 -8.83
CA THR A 351 -32.91 -7.83 -9.64
C THR A 351 -32.82 -7.15 -11.00
N ILE A 352 -31.64 -6.64 -11.34
CA ILE A 352 -31.34 -6.12 -12.68
C ILE A 352 -30.81 -7.29 -13.51
N ALA A 353 -31.53 -7.67 -14.56
CA ALA A 353 -31.17 -8.80 -15.41
C ALA A 353 -30.79 -8.32 -16.82
N GLY A 354 -29.76 -8.95 -17.39
CA GLY A 354 -29.34 -8.77 -18.77
C GLY A 354 -28.86 -7.37 -19.17
N PRO A 355 -27.96 -6.72 -18.40
CA PRO A 355 -27.27 -5.55 -18.92
C PRO A 355 -26.45 -5.94 -20.16
N THR A 356 -26.46 -5.14 -21.21
CA THR A 356 -25.64 -5.38 -22.42
C THR A 356 -24.48 -4.41 -22.50
N ALA A 357 -23.51 -4.71 -23.35
CA ALA A 357 -22.35 -3.84 -23.57
C ALA A 357 -21.95 -3.82 -25.05
N SER A 358 -21.50 -2.66 -25.49
CA SER A 358 -20.88 -2.46 -26.81
C SER A 358 -19.37 -2.50 -26.65
N VAL A 359 -18.67 -3.28 -27.49
CA VAL A 359 -17.22 -3.50 -27.38
C VAL A 359 -16.50 -3.12 -28.67
N GLY A 360 -15.48 -2.27 -28.57
CA GLY A 360 -14.60 -1.91 -29.66
C GLY A 360 -13.20 -2.48 -29.43
N ILE A 361 -12.56 -2.97 -30.50
CA ILE A 361 -11.25 -3.62 -30.46
C ILE A 361 -10.27 -2.83 -31.33
N ALA A 362 -9.06 -2.59 -30.84
CA ALA A 362 -7.93 -2.15 -31.64
C ALA A 362 -6.69 -3.01 -31.35
N VAL A 363 -5.90 -3.30 -32.37
CA VAL A 363 -4.72 -4.18 -32.28
C VAL A 363 -3.48 -3.44 -32.72
N TYR A 364 -2.42 -3.57 -31.93
CA TYR A 364 -1.07 -3.11 -32.26
C TYR A 364 -0.32 -4.18 -33.06
N PRO A 365 0.44 -3.81 -34.10
CA PRO A 365 0.64 -2.44 -34.60
C PRO A 365 -0.39 -1.98 -35.64
N ASP A 366 -1.30 -2.86 -36.07
CA ASP A 366 -2.12 -2.71 -37.29
C ASP A 366 -3.04 -1.48 -37.28
N HIS A 367 -3.64 -1.14 -36.14
CA HIS A 367 -4.60 -0.04 -36.04
C HIS A 367 -3.95 1.25 -35.52
N ALA A 368 -2.89 1.14 -34.70
CA ALA A 368 -2.09 2.26 -34.24
C ALA A 368 -0.79 1.80 -33.57
N THR A 369 0.21 2.69 -33.53
CA THR A 369 1.52 2.43 -32.91
C THR A 369 1.69 3.06 -31.52
N THR A 370 0.72 3.85 -31.07
CA THR A 370 0.71 4.50 -29.76
C THR A 370 -0.49 4.06 -28.94
N LEU A 371 -0.36 4.08 -27.61
CA LEU A 371 -1.45 3.71 -26.72
C LEU A 371 -2.68 4.62 -26.93
N THR A 372 -2.46 5.92 -27.08
CA THR A 372 -3.54 6.89 -27.35
C THR A 372 -4.26 6.56 -28.66
N GLY A 373 -3.52 6.26 -29.73
CA GLY A 373 -4.11 5.89 -31.02
C GLY A 373 -4.93 4.60 -30.94
N LEU A 374 -4.45 3.60 -30.20
CA LEU A 374 -5.19 2.34 -29.99
C LEU A 374 -6.48 2.57 -29.21
N THR A 375 -6.44 3.39 -28.15
CA THR A 375 -7.64 3.74 -27.37
C THR A 375 -8.64 4.50 -28.25
N GLN A 376 -8.20 5.45 -29.08
CA GLN A 376 -9.06 6.18 -30.01
C GLN A 376 -9.69 5.27 -31.07
N ALA A 377 -8.92 4.34 -31.63
CA ALA A 377 -9.42 3.37 -32.60
C ALA A 377 -10.46 2.42 -31.97
N ALA A 378 -10.22 1.94 -30.76
CA ALA A 378 -11.18 1.12 -30.03
C ALA A 378 -12.46 1.89 -29.66
N ASP A 379 -12.34 3.16 -29.27
CA ASP A 379 -13.48 4.04 -29.00
C ASP A 379 -14.34 4.27 -30.25
N ALA A 380 -13.72 4.53 -31.41
CA ALA A 380 -14.43 4.62 -32.68
C ALA A 380 -15.19 3.33 -33.02
N ALA A 381 -14.61 2.16 -32.73
CA ALA A 381 -15.30 0.88 -32.92
C ALA A 381 -16.48 0.69 -31.95
N VAL A 382 -16.41 1.15 -30.70
CA VAL A 382 -17.57 1.20 -29.78
C VAL A 382 -18.67 2.08 -30.35
N TYR A 383 -18.30 3.24 -30.91
CA TYR A 383 -19.26 4.13 -31.55
C TYR A 383 -20.02 3.41 -32.69
N THR A 384 -19.31 2.68 -33.56
CA THR A 384 -19.92 1.86 -34.60
C THR A 384 -20.85 0.78 -34.03
N ALA A 385 -20.45 0.10 -32.96
CA ALA A 385 -21.29 -0.89 -32.28
C ALA A 385 -22.61 -0.27 -31.77
N LYS A 386 -22.53 0.94 -31.20
CA LYS A 386 -23.71 1.67 -30.71
C LYS A 386 -24.66 2.12 -31.82
N GLU A 387 -24.14 2.53 -32.97
CA GLU A 387 -24.95 2.93 -34.13
C GLU A 387 -25.63 1.75 -34.84
N THR A 388 -25.02 0.56 -34.77
CA THR A 388 -25.49 -0.65 -35.47
C THR A 388 -26.47 -1.50 -34.65
N GLY A 389 -26.82 -1.07 -33.44
CA GLY A 389 -27.84 -1.72 -32.63
C GLY A 389 -27.43 -2.03 -31.19
N ARG A 390 -26.19 -1.71 -30.78
CA ARG A 390 -25.60 -2.06 -29.47
C ARG A 390 -25.45 -3.56 -29.28
N ASP A 391 -25.03 -3.99 -28.08
CA ASP A 391 -24.78 -5.39 -27.74
C ASP A 391 -23.94 -6.13 -28.80
N ALA A 392 -22.87 -5.48 -29.26
CA ALA A 392 -22.07 -5.96 -30.38
C ALA A 392 -20.58 -5.69 -30.17
N VAL A 393 -19.75 -6.48 -30.88
CA VAL A 393 -18.30 -6.36 -30.90
C VAL A 393 -17.85 -5.89 -32.29
N TYR A 394 -17.06 -4.82 -32.34
CA TYR A 394 -16.48 -4.28 -33.57
C TYR A 394 -14.95 -4.19 -33.48
N LEU A 395 -14.28 -4.55 -34.57
CA LEU A 395 -12.86 -4.28 -34.76
C LEU A 395 -12.70 -2.91 -35.41
N ALA A 396 -11.74 -2.12 -34.94
CA ALA A 396 -11.42 -0.83 -35.52
C ALA A 396 -11.01 -0.98 -36.99
N GLU A 397 -11.30 0.06 -37.78
CA GLU A 397 -10.78 0.13 -39.14
C GLU A 397 -9.26 0.39 -39.09
N PRO A 398 -8.47 -0.16 -40.03
CA PRO A 398 -7.05 0.16 -40.15
C PRO A 398 -6.87 1.67 -40.27
N ALA A 399 -5.82 2.23 -39.65
CA ALA A 399 -5.50 3.64 -39.86
C ALA A 399 -5.16 3.83 -41.34
N ASP A 400 -5.93 4.66 -42.05
CA ASP A 400 -5.55 5.14 -43.38
C ASP A 400 -4.16 5.79 -43.29
N GLY A 401 -3.19 5.19 -43.99
CA GLY A 401 -1.77 5.53 -43.92
C GLY A 401 -1.40 6.88 -44.49
#